data_AF-A0A355ICL2-F1
#
_entry.id   AF-A0A355ICL2-F1
#
_cell.length_a   1.000
_cell.length_b   1.000
_cell.length_c   1.000
_cell.angle_alpha   90.00
_cell.angle_beta   90.00
_cell.angle_gamma   90.00
#
_symmetry.space_group_name_H-M   'P 1'
#
loop_
_entity.id
_entity.type
_entity.pdbx_description
1 polymer ?
#
loop_
_entity_poly.entity_id
_entity_poly.type
_entity_poly.pdbx_seq_one_letter_code
_entity_poly.pdbx_strand_id
1 'polypeptide(L)'
;MQCYPAKSTEAVKRSHHAKQTQSKKHAKLAKPVNLSRRYFFVSVATVILAGFLTIFVFLIIAILSSANHLKVNQYSLLLIAALATITTGAFASFYMARSLKARLADLTEAIKAMAAGDYRTRINSTAIRDEIGIVATAFNDMADRLEESRAQEAELERLKRQLITNVSHDL
;
A
#
# COMPACT_ATOMS: atom_id res chain seq x y z
N MET A 1 30.48 -43.88 -31.77
CA MET A 1 29.65 -43.53 -30.58
C MET A 1 30.32 -42.34 -29.90
N GLN A 2 29.94 -41.12 -30.27
CA GLN A 2 30.69 -39.90 -29.95
C GLN A 2 29.93 -39.10 -28.88
N CYS A 3 30.48 -39.04 -27.67
CA CYS A 3 29.89 -38.31 -26.56
C CYS A 3 30.03 -36.79 -26.77
N TYR A 4 28.89 -36.09 -26.79
CA TYR A 4 28.78 -34.64 -26.89
C TYR A 4 29.04 -33.98 -25.51
N PRO A 5 29.75 -32.84 -25.40
CA PRO A 5 30.20 -32.36 -24.09
C PRO A 5 29.14 -31.55 -23.33
N ALA A 6 28.95 -31.89 -22.06
CA ALA A 6 28.02 -31.30 -21.08
C ALA A 6 28.33 -29.84 -20.65
N LYS A 7 29.10 -29.07 -21.43
CA LYS A 7 29.54 -27.71 -21.05
C LYS A 7 28.50 -26.60 -21.29
N SER A 8 27.53 -26.80 -22.20
CA SER A 8 26.55 -25.76 -22.54
C SER A 8 25.46 -25.58 -21.46
N THR A 9 25.13 -26.64 -20.74
CA THR A 9 24.07 -26.63 -19.71
C THR A 9 24.51 -25.91 -18.43
N GLU A 10 25.79 -25.99 -18.06
CA GLU A 10 26.32 -25.24 -16.90
C GLU A 10 26.38 -23.74 -17.13
N ALA A 11 26.73 -23.29 -18.34
CA ALA A 11 26.78 -21.87 -18.69
C ALA A 11 25.38 -21.22 -18.63
N VAL A 12 24.36 -21.93 -19.12
CA VAL A 12 22.95 -21.50 -19.03
C VAL A 12 22.50 -21.44 -17.56
N LYS A 13 22.82 -22.45 -16.75
CA LYS A 13 22.45 -22.51 -15.33
C LYS A 13 23.08 -21.36 -14.51
N ARG A 14 24.33 -20.98 -14.80
CA ARG A 14 24.99 -19.82 -14.18
C ARG A 14 24.34 -18.49 -14.58
N SER A 15 23.90 -18.35 -15.82
CA SER A 15 23.20 -17.14 -16.28
C SER A 15 21.81 -16.95 -15.62
N HIS A 16 21.08 -18.06 -15.42
CA HIS A 16 19.81 -18.05 -14.71
C HIS A 16 19.99 -17.73 -13.23
N HIS A 17 20.99 -18.32 -12.55
CA HIS A 17 21.30 -17.97 -11.16
C HIS A 17 21.77 -16.51 -11.01
N ALA A 18 22.53 -15.97 -11.96
CA ALA A 18 22.96 -14.57 -11.95
C ALA A 18 21.76 -13.61 -12.08
N LYS A 19 20.83 -13.87 -13.02
CA LYS A 19 19.56 -13.11 -13.16
C LYS A 19 18.68 -13.20 -11.92
N GLN A 20 18.59 -14.38 -11.31
CA GLN A 20 17.80 -14.59 -10.08
C GLN A 20 18.39 -13.85 -8.88
N THR A 21 19.72 -13.73 -8.82
CA THR A 21 20.43 -13.00 -7.76
C THR A 21 20.31 -11.48 -7.94
N GLN A 22 20.30 -10.99 -9.19
CA GLN A 22 20.05 -9.58 -9.50
C GLN A 22 18.60 -9.17 -9.21
N SER A 23 17.62 -9.99 -9.62
CA SER A 23 16.19 -9.76 -9.31
C SER A 23 15.94 -9.66 -7.79
N LYS A 24 16.58 -10.52 -6.99
CA LYS A 24 16.53 -10.45 -5.52
C LYS A 24 17.25 -9.22 -4.93
N LYS A 25 18.30 -8.71 -5.57
CA LYS A 25 19.00 -7.48 -5.15
C LYS A 25 18.19 -6.22 -5.45
N HIS A 26 17.52 -6.15 -6.60
CA HIS A 26 16.64 -5.03 -6.94
C HIS A 26 15.33 -5.03 -6.15
N ALA A 27 14.82 -6.20 -5.76
CA ALA A 27 13.69 -6.33 -4.82
C ALA A 27 14.00 -5.81 -3.40
N LYS A 28 15.28 -5.64 -3.05
CA LYS A 28 15.71 -5.16 -1.73
C LYS A 28 15.74 -3.63 -1.58
N LEU A 29 15.47 -2.87 -2.64
CA LEU A 29 15.47 -1.40 -2.62
C LEU A 29 14.06 -0.77 -2.60
N ALA A 30 13.00 -1.56 -2.51
CA ALA A 30 11.68 -1.05 -2.19
C ALA A 30 11.53 -1.09 -0.67
N LYS A 31 11.64 0.06 0.01
CA LYS A 31 11.22 0.20 1.41
C LYS A 31 9.78 -0.30 1.51
N PRO A 32 9.46 -1.36 2.26
CA PRO A 32 8.08 -1.75 2.46
C PRO A 32 7.43 -0.69 3.36
N VAL A 33 6.79 0.31 2.77
CA VAL A 33 5.91 1.23 3.48
C VAL A 33 4.65 0.45 3.84
N ASN A 34 4.71 -0.26 4.96
CA ASN A 34 3.56 -1.00 5.51
C ASN A 34 3.27 -0.57 6.95
N LEU A 35 3.35 0.74 7.19
CA LEU A 35 3.20 1.36 8.50
C LEU A 35 1.80 1.95 8.73
N SER A 36 0.90 1.95 7.74
CA SER A 36 -0.43 2.60 7.89
C SER A 36 -1.47 1.72 8.57
N ARG A 37 -1.42 0.38 8.40
CA ARG A 37 -2.46 -0.53 8.90
C ARG A 37 -2.41 -0.74 10.42
N ARG A 38 -1.23 -0.98 10.99
CA ARG A 38 -1.07 -1.11 12.44
C ARG A 38 -1.50 0.17 13.16
N TYR A 39 -1.09 1.32 12.66
CA TYR A 39 -1.37 2.60 13.32
C TYR A 39 -2.82 3.05 13.13
N PHE A 40 -3.47 2.72 12.00
CA PHE A 40 -4.89 2.99 11.81
C PHE A 40 -5.76 2.19 12.78
N PHE A 41 -5.64 0.87 12.79
CA PHE A 41 -6.45 0.02 13.67
C PHE A 41 -6.14 0.27 15.15
N VAL A 42 -4.86 0.48 15.51
CA VAL A 42 -4.47 0.85 16.87
C VAL A 42 -5.07 2.21 17.24
N SER A 43 -5.02 3.22 16.37
CA SER A 43 -5.60 4.53 16.66
C SER A 43 -7.12 4.47 16.88
N VAL A 44 -7.85 3.75 16.02
CA VAL A 44 -9.30 3.61 16.12
C VAL A 44 -9.68 2.86 17.40
N ALA A 45 -9.00 1.74 17.69
CA ALA A 45 -9.23 0.99 18.92
C ALA A 45 -8.91 1.82 20.17
N THR A 46 -7.84 2.62 20.16
CA THR A 46 -7.50 3.50 21.30
C THR A 46 -8.52 4.62 21.50
N VAL A 47 -9.04 5.22 20.43
CA VAL A 47 -10.08 6.26 20.50
C VAL A 47 -11.37 5.66 21.04
N ILE A 48 -11.78 4.50 20.54
CA ILE A 48 -12.98 3.80 20.98
C ILE A 48 -12.86 3.43 22.46
N LEU A 49 -11.72 2.85 22.86
CA LEU A 49 -11.44 2.51 24.25
C LEU A 49 -11.41 3.74 25.16
N ALA A 50 -10.80 4.84 24.72
CA ALA A 50 -10.79 6.11 25.45
C ALA A 50 -12.20 6.68 25.60
N GLY A 51 -13.02 6.64 24.53
CA GLY A 51 -14.43 7.03 24.57
C GLY A 51 -15.23 6.20 25.59
N PHE A 52 -15.12 4.87 25.53
CA PHE A 52 -15.74 4.00 26.52
C PHE A 52 -15.27 4.28 27.95
N LEU A 53 -13.97 4.51 28.15
CA LEU A 53 -13.41 4.85 29.44
C LEU A 53 -13.94 6.20 29.96
N THR A 54 -14.06 7.22 29.10
CA THR A 54 -14.64 8.51 29.49
C THR A 54 -16.10 8.39 29.91
N ILE A 55 -16.91 7.64 29.15
CA ILE A 55 -18.32 7.37 29.48
C ILE A 55 -18.41 6.58 30.79
N PHE A 56 -17.57 5.57 30.96
CA PHE A 56 -17.54 4.74 32.16
C PHE A 56 -17.18 5.56 33.40
N VAL A 57 -16.11 6.37 33.35
CA VAL A 57 -15.70 7.25 34.45
C VAL A 57 -16.79 8.27 34.76
N PHE A 58 -17.44 8.85 33.75
CA PHE A 58 -18.56 9.76 33.94
C PHE A 58 -19.74 9.09 34.65
N LEU A 59 -20.13 7.87 34.24
CA LEU A 59 -21.20 7.11 34.90
C LEU A 59 -20.87 6.82 36.36
N ILE A 60 -19.64 6.42 36.66
CA ILE A 60 -19.17 6.18 38.04
C ILE A 60 -19.29 7.45 38.89
N ILE A 61 -18.81 8.59 38.38
CA ILE A 61 -18.90 9.87 39.10
C ILE A 61 -20.36 10.29 39.32
N ALA A 62 -21.22 10.12 38.31
CA ALA A 62 -22.64 10.44 38.42
C ALA A 62 -23.33 9.60 39.50
N ILE A 63 -23.10 8.29 39.53
CA ILE A 63 -23.68 7.37 40.52
C ILE A 63 -23.19 7.70 41.94
N LEU A 64 -21.88 7.93 42.11
CA LEU A 64 -21.30 8.29 43.41
C LEU A 64 -21.80 9.64 43.94
N SER A 65 -22.00 10.62 43.05
CA SER A 65 -22.55 11.93 43.43
C SER A 65 -23.99 11.85 43.94
N SER A 66 -24.80 10.95 43.36
CA SER A 66 -26.18 10.68 43.79
C SER A 66 -26.24 10.07 45.19
N ALA A 67 -25.32 9.15 45.50
CA ALA A 67 -25.30 8.43 46.78
C ALA A 67 -24.78 9.26 47.96
N ASN A 68 -23.87 10.22 47.73
CA ASN A 68 -23.12 10.89 48.81
C ASN A 68 -23.61 12.30 49.17
N HIS A 69 -24.69 12.81 48.56
CA HIS A 69 -25.17 14.20 48.70
C HIS A 69 -24.09 15.29 48.52
N LEU A 70 -22.91 14.95 48.00
CA LEU A 70 -21.87 15.88 47.59
C LEU A 70 -22.47 16.71 46.46
N LYS A 71 -22.67 18.01 46.69
CA LYS A 71 -23.17 18.96 45.68
C LYS A 71 -22.10 19.18 44.61
N VAL A 72 -21.78 18.16 43.83
CA VAL A 72 -21.01 18.30 42.61
C VAL A 72 -21.93 19.02 41.62
N ASN A 73 -21.44 20.11 41.03
CA ASN A 73 -22.22 20.85 40.06
C ASN A 73 -22.46 19.97 38.82
N GLN A 74 -23.64 19.34 38.73
CA GLN A 74 -24.02 18.43 37.64
C GLN A 74 -23.78 19.05 36.25
N TYR A 75 -23.95 20.37 36.13
CA TYR A 75 -23.73 21.10 34.88
C TYR A 75 -22.24 21.15 34.46
N SER A 76 -21.31 21.25 35.40
CA SER A 76 -19.88 21.23 35.05
C SER A 76 -19.41 19.85 34.61
N LEU A 77 -19.94 18.77 35.21
CA LEU A 77 -19.66 17.41 34.77
C LEU A 77 -20.18 17.14 33.36
N LEU A 78 -21.41 17.58 33.06
CA LEU A 78 -21.98 17.47 31.72
C LEU A 78 -21.16 18.24 30.68
N LEU A 79 -20.72 19.46 31.01
CA LEU A 79 -19.85 20.25 30.13
C LEU A 79 -18.52 19.57 29.84
N ILE A 80 -17.86 19.00 30.85
CA ILE A 80 -16.58 18.30 30.67
C ILE A 80 -16.79 17.05 29.81
N ALA A 81 -17.84 16.27 30.05
CA ALA A 81 -18.15 15.08 29.26
C ALA A 81 -18.46 15.42 27.79
N ALA A 82 -19.22 16.50 27.56
CA ALA A 82 -19.49 16.99 26.21
C ALA A 82 -18.20 17.41 25.49
N LEU A 83 -17.35 18.20 26.14
CA LEU A 83 -16.07 18.63 25.58
C LEU A 83 -15.12 17.45 25.31
N ALA A 84 -15.04 16.49 26.23
CA ALA A 84 -14.22 15.28 26.05
C ALA A 84 -14.69 14.46 24.84
N THR A 85 -16.00 14.32 24.67
CA THR A 85 -16.60 13.58 23.54
C THR A 85 -16.31 14.28 22.21
N ILE A 86 -16.53 15.60 22.15
CA ILE A 86 -16.25 16.41 20.95
C ILE A 86 -14.77 16.34 20.59
N THR A 87 -13.87 16.51 21.56
CA THR A 87 -12.43 16.52 21.34
C THR A 87 -11.94 15.15 20.84
N THR A 88 -12.42 14.07 21.46
CA THR A 88 -12.06 12.70 21.06
C THR A 88 -12.57 12.38 19.65
N GLY A 89 -13.81 12.78 19.34
CA GLY A 89 -14.38 12.62 18.00
C GLY A 89 -13.60 13.41 16.94
N ALA A 90 -13.29 14.68 17.21
CA ALA A 90 -12.51 15.52 16.31
C ALA A 90 -11.11 14.94 16.05
N PHE A 91 -10.43 14.44 17.09
CA PHE A 91 -9.13 13.81 16.96
C PHE A 91 -9.19 12.54 16.10
N ALA A 92 -10.21 11.70 16.33
CA ALA A 92 -10.44 10.49 15.55
C ALA A 92 -10.71 10.79 14.07
N SER A 93 -11.61 11.74 13.79
CA SER A 93 -11.95 12.17 12.43
C SER A 93 -10.72 12.74 11.71
N PHE A 94 -9.91 13.56 12.38
CA PHE A 94 -8.68 14.11 11.81
C PHE A 94 -7.69 13.01 11.42
N TYR A 95 -7.49 12.02 12.29
CA TYR A 95 -6.57 10.91 12.05
C TYR A 95 -7.05 10.02 10.89
N MET A 96 -8.34 9.66 10.89
CA MET A 96 -9.01 8.93 9.82
C MET A 96 -8.80 9.63 8.46
N ALA A 97 -9.11 10.93 8.39
CA ALA A 97 -8.97 11.72 7.17
C ALA A 97 -7.51 11.77 6.68
N ARG A 98 -6.54 11.90 7.58
CA ARG A 98 -5.11 11.90 7.20
C ARG A 98 -4.68 10.55 6.62
N SER A 99 -5.15 9.45 7.19
CA SER A 99 -4.83 8.10 6.71
C SER A 99 -5.40 7.82 5.32
N LEU A 100 -6.64 8.25 5.05
CA LEU A 100 -7.28 8.09 3.75
C LEU A 100 -6.57 8.94 2.69
N LYS A 101 -6.26 10.20 3.01
CA LYS A 101 -5.51 11.09 2.12
C LYS A 101 -4.15 10.51 1.73
N ALA A 102 -3.43 9.89 2.66
CA ALA A 102 -2.15 9.24 2.36
C ALA A 102 -2.31 8.11 1.32
N ARG A 103 -3.30 7.22 1.51
CA ARG A 103 -3.57 6.12 0.56
C ARG A 103 -3.98 6.62 -0.82
N LEU A 104 -4.79 7.67 -0.87
CA LEU A 104 -5.19 8.30 -2.13
C LEU A 104 -4.02 9.01 -2.82
N ALA A 105 -3.10 9.59 -2.06
CA ALA A 105 -1.88 10.18 -2.60
C ALA A 105 -0.98 9.11 -3.25
N ASP A 106 -0.78 7.97 -2.60
CA ASP A 106 0.01 6.86 -3.14
C ASP A 106 -0.58 6.36 -4.47
N LEU A 107 -1.90 6.19 -4.54
CA LEU A 107 -2.61 5.81 -5.78
C LEU A 107 -2.45 6.87 -6.87
N THR A 108 -2.59 8.15 -6.51
CA THR A 108 -2.45 9.26 -7.45
C THR A 108 -1.02 9.34 -8.01
N GLU A 109 -0.01 9.13 -7.16
CA GLU A 109 1.39 9.12 -7.59
C GLU A 109 1.67 7.96 -8.54
N ALA A 110 1.16 6.75 -8.23
CA ALA A 110 1.31 5.60 -9.11
C ALA A 110 0.66 5.83 -10.49
N ILE A 111 -0.53 6.43 -10.52
CA ILE A 111 -1.21 6.78 -11.78
C ILE A 111 -0.40 7.82 -12.56
N LYS A 112 0.16 8.84 -11.90
CA LYS A 112 1.02 9.82 -12.56
C LYS A 112 2.29 9.20 -13.13
N ALA A 113 2.92 8.28 -12.40
CA ALA A 113 4.10 7.55 -12.88
C ALA A 113 3.78 6.73 -14.14
N MET A 114 2.64 6.02 -14.13
CA MET A 114 2.15 5.27 -15.30
C MET A 114 1.86 6.20 -16.49
N ALA A 115 1.24 7.36 -16.26
CA ALA A 115 0.98 8.35 -17.30
C ALA A 115 2.27 8.94 -17.89
N ALA A 116 3.34 9.00 -17.09
CA ALA A 116 4.68 9.39 -17.55
C ALA A 116 5.44 8.26 -18.28
N GLY A 117 4.85 7.07 -18.40
CA GLY A 117 5.42 5.92 -19.10
C GLY A 117 6.15 4.92 -18.21
N ASP A 118 6.15 5.11 -16.88
CA ASP A 118 6.68 4.11 -15.94
C ASP A 118 5.62 3.04 -15.62
N TYR A 119 5.53 2.04 -16.51
CA TYR A 119 4.63 0.90 -16.34
C TYR A 119 5.11 -0.12 -15.32
N ARG A 120 6.26 0.08 -14.65
CA ARG A 120 6.81 -0.85 -13.65
C ARG A 120 6.33 -0.52 -12.24
N THR A 121 5.71 0.63 -12.07
CA THR A 121 5.10 1.03 -10.81
C THR A 121 3.98 0.07 -10.44
N ARG A 122 3.94 -0.37 -9.17
CA ARG A 122 2.91 -1.26 -8.63
C ARG A 122 2.46 -0.76 -7.26
N ILE A 123 1.18 -0.99 -6.96
CA ILE A 123 0.58 -0.66 -5.67
C ILE A 123 0.44 -1.96 -4.86
N ASN A 124 0.79 -1.92 -3.56
CA ASN A 124 0.67 -3.09 -2.70
C ASN A 124 -0.80 -3.37 -2.32
N SER A 125 -1.52 -4.06 -3.20
CA SER A 125 -2.94 -4.38 -2.99
C SER A 125 -3.19 -5.34 -1.83
N THR A 126 -2.28 -6.27 -1.52
CA THR A 126 -2.48 -7.25 -0.43
C THR A 126 -2.53 -6.63 0.96
N ALA A 127 -1.89 -5.47 1.13
CA ALA A 127 -1.93 -4.71 2.39
C ALA A 127 -3.26 -3.97 2.60
N ILE A 128 -4.08 -3.81 1.54
CA ILE A 128 -5.28 -2.99 1.50
C ILE A 128 -6.49 -3.91 1.29
N ARG A 129 -7.34 -4.04 2.30
CA ARG A 129 -8.52 -4.93 2.29
C ARG A 129 -9.84 -4.17 2.22
N ASP A 130 -9.83 -3.05 1.51
CA ASP A 130 -10.97 -2.18 1.28
C ASP A 130 -11.11 -1.93 -0.23
N GLU A 131 -12.04 -1.05 -0.63
CA GLU A 131 -12.31 -0.68 -2.01
C GLU A 131 -11.06 -0.15 -2.74
N ILE A 132 -10.14 0.51 -2.00
CA ILE A 132 -8.88 1.00 -2.57
C ILE A 132 -7.98 -0.18 -2.95
N GLY A 133 -8.05 -1.30 -2.23
CA GLY A 133 -7.31 -2.52 -2.56
C GLY A 133 -7.79 -3.18 -3.86
N ILE A 134 -9.10 -3.10 -4.13
CA ILE A 134 -9.69 -3.56 -5.40
C ILE A 134 -9.17 -2.69 -6.54
N VAL A 135 -9.21 -1.37 -6.38
CA VAL A 135 -8.69 -0.42 -7.38
C VAL A 135 -7.18 -0.62 -7.61
N ALA A 136 -6.41 -0.83 -6.54
CA ALA A 136 -4.98 -1.12 -6.63
C ALA A 136 -4.70 -2.42 -7.41
N THR A 137 -5.55 -3.44 -7.24
CA THR A 137 -5.44 -4.70 -7.99
C THR A 137 -5.73 -4.49 -9.47
N ALA A 138 -6.81 -3.77 -9.81
CA ALA A 138 -7.14 -3.43 -11.18
C ALA A 138 -6.06 -2.56 -11.85
N PHE A 139 -5.48 -1.61 -11.11
CA PHE A 139 -4.35 -0.81 -11.57
C PHE A 139 -3.13 -1.66 -11.92
N ASN A 140 -2.78 -2.63 -11.06
CA ASN A 140 -1.66 -3.53 -11.32
C ASN A 140 -1.90 -4.42 -12.56
N ASP A 141 -3.11 -4.95 -12.74
CA ASP A 141 -3.47 -5.73 -13.94
C ASP A 141 -3.32 -4.90 -15.23
N MET A 142 -3.76 -3.63 -15.20
CA MET A 142 -3.55 -2.71 -16.31
C MET A 142 -2.06 -2.43 -16.55
N ALA A 143 -1.27 -2.27 -15.50
CA ALA A 143 0.19 -2.08 -15.60
C ALA A 143 0.88 -3.28 -16.25
N ASP A 144 0.51 -4.50 -15.84
CA ASP A 144 1.05 -5.74 -16.39
C ASP A 144 0.76 -5.87 -17.89
N ARG A 145 -0.48 -5.59 -18.31
CA ARG A 145 -0.89 -5.61 -19.74
C ARG A 145 -0.13 -4.58 -20.58
N LEU A 146 0.08 -3.37 -20.05
CA LEU A 146 0.83 -2.33 -20.75
C LEU A 146 2.31 -2.70 -20.88
N GLU A 147 2.91 -3.26 -19.84
CA GLU A 147 4.31 -3.71 -19.87
C GLU A 147 4.50 -4.86 -20.89
N GLU A 148 3.56 -5.80 -20.94
CA GLU A 148 3.56 -6.88 -21.94
C GLU A 148 3.41 -6.34 -23.37
N SER A 149 2.44 -5.46 -23.61
CA SER A 149 2.21 -4.87 -24.93
C SER A 149 3.46 -4.11 -25.44
N ARG A 150 4.13 -3.35 -24.57
CA ARG A 150 5.39 -2.66 -24.90
C ARG A 150 6.54 -3.62 -25.20
N ALA A 151 6.63 -4.73 -24.47
CA ALA A 151 7.65 -5.74 -24.74
C ALA A 151 7.46 -6.38 -26.12
N GLN A 152 6.21 -6.67 -26.49
CA GLN A 152 5.85 -7.21 -27.80
C GLN A 152 6.16 -6.23 -28.94
N GLU A 153 5.83 -4.94 -28.78
CA GLU A 153 6.19 -3.90 -29.75
C GLU A 153 7.70 -3.84 -29.98
N ALA A 154 8.49 -3.83 -28.90
CA ALA A 154 9.95 -3.77 -28.97
C ALA A 154 10.57 -5.02 -29.63
N GLU A 155 9.99 -6.19 -29.41
CA GLU A 155 10.42 -7.43 -30.06
C GLU A 155 10.12 -7.39 -31.57
N LEU A 156 8.92 -6.96 -31.96
CA LEU A 156 8.54 -6.82 -33.36
C LEU A 156 9.44 -5.82 -34.11
N GLU A 157 9.76 -4.68 -33.49
CA GLU A 157 10.71 -3.72 -34.08
C GLU A 157 12.11 -4.32 -34.27
N ARG A 158 12.59 -5.13 -33.32
CA ARG A 158 13.89 -5.81 -33.45
C ARG A 158 13.90 -6.79 -34.61
N LEU A 159 12.86 -7.61 -34.74
CA LEU A 159 12.73 -8.58 -35.83
C LEU A 159 12.69 -7.87 -37.19
N LYS A 160 11.92 -6.77 -37.30
CA LYS A 160 11.88 -5.95 -38.52
C LYS A 160 13.26 -5.42 -38.90
N ARG A 161 14.03 -4.90 -37.93
CA ARG A 161 15.39 -4.40 -38.18
C ARG A 161 16.37 -5.51 -38.62
N GLN A 162 16.27 -6.70 -38.03
CA GLN A 162 17.09 -7.85 -38.41
C GLN A 162 16.81 -8.32 -39.84
N LEU A 163 15.54 -8.36 -40.25
CA LEU A 163 15.15 -8.72 -41.61
C LEU A 163 15.72 -7.75 -42.64
N ILE A 164 15.56 -6.44 -42.42
CA ILE A 164 16.09 -5.41 -43.34
C ILE A 164 17.62 -5.51 -43.44
N THR A 165 18.30 -5.65 -42.31
CA THR A 165 19.78 -5.74 -42.27
C THR A 165 20.30 -6.98 -43.00
N ASN A 166 19.65 -8.13 -42.82
CA ASN A 166 20.06 -9.37 -43.49
C ASN A 166 19.83 -9.31 -45.01
N VAL A 167 18.71 -8.73 -45.47
CA VAL A 167 18.42 -8.58 -46.91
C VAL A 167 19.38 -7.60 -47.59
N SER A 168 19.76 -6.51 -46.91
CA SER A 168 20.72 -5.55 -47.45
C SER A 168 22.16 -6.08 -47.54
N HIS A 169 22.49 -7.21 -46.91
CA HIS A 169 23.84 -7.78 -46.96
C HIS A 169 24.04 -8.77 -48.12
N ASP A 170 22.95 -9.22 -48.76
CA ASP A 170 22.95 -10.21 -49.85
C ASP A 170 22.76 -9.60 -51.26
N LEU A 171 22.69 -8.25 -51.33
CA LEU A 171 22.62 -7.43 -52.55
C LEU A 171 23.94 -6.71 -52.78
#